data_AF-A0A0R3WXM9-F1
#
_entry.id   AF-A0A0R3WXM9-F1
#
_cell.length_a   1.000
_cell.length_b   1.000
_cell.length_c   1.000
_cell.angle_alpha   90.00
_cell.angle_beta   90.00
_cell.angle_gamma   90.00
#
_symmetry.space_group_name_H-M   'P 1'
#
loop_
_entity.id
_entity.type
_entity.pdbx_description
1 polymer ?
#
loop_
_entity_poly.entity_id
_entity_poly.type
_entity_poly.pdbx_seq_one_letter_code
_entity_poly.pdbx_strand_id
1 'polypeptide(L)'
;MLNKPSALNSLRAGTVISQYDPYVVADAMKQYLRSLPQPLLTSHLLGEWARALEIKDRAVQLRRLQQIAHRMPPEYERNAGYLFRFLHRFTEYSARNRMTPAGLAIIFGPALLTAPAPASSSSTGADEPQTTTLADSNSGGHQNGNVYVSIV
;
A
#
# COMPACT_ATOMS: atom_id res chain seq x y z
N MET A 1 7.81 8.84 -34.75
CA MET A 1 7.18 7.54 -35.06
C MET A 1 6.27 7.15 -33.91
N LEU A 2 5.02 6.77 -34.18
CA LEU A 2 4.01 6.49 -33.16
C LEU A 2 4.13 5.02 -32.70
N ASN A 3 4.55 4.79 -31.45
CA ASN A 3 4.84 3.44 -30.95
C ASN A 3 3.55 2.63 -30.75
N LYS A 4 3.21 1.76 -31.71
CA LYS A 4 1.93 1.03 -31.78
C LYS A 4 1.67 -0.15 -30.80
N PRO A 5 2.65 -0.81 -30.13
CA PRO A 5 2.34 -2.01 -29.34
C PRO A 5 1.49 -1.70 -28.09
N SER A 6 1.65 -0.53 -27.47
CA SER A 6 0.88 -0.15 -26.28
C SER A 6 -0.62 -0.04 -26.54
N ALA A 7 -1.02 0.43 -27.73
CA ALA A 7 -2.45 0.58 -28.08
C ALA A 7 -3.16 -0.77 -28.19
N LEU A 8 -2.51 -1.78 -28.77
CA LEU A 8 -3.07 -3.13 -28.93
C LEU A 8 -3.16 -3.86 -27.59
N ASN A 9 -2.17 -3.70 -26.70
CA ASN A 9 -2.20 -4.27 -25.37
C ASN A 9 -3.31 -3.64 -24.50
N SER A 10 -3.46 -2.30 -24.54
CA SER A 10 -4.56 -1.62 -23.86
C SER A 10 -5.95 -2.01 -24.42
N LEU A 11 -6.07 -2.19 -25.74
CA LEU A 11 -7.33 -2.59 -26.36
C LEU A 11 -7.73 -4.02 -25.94
N ARG A 12 -6.78 -4.97 -25.98
CA ARG A 12 -7.01 -6.35 -25.50
C ARG A 12 -7.34 -6.39 -24.01
N ALA A 13 -6.60 -5.65 -23.18
CA ALA A 13 -6.90 -5.56 -21.74
C ALA A 13 -8.31 -5.00 -21.49
N GLY A 14 -8.71 -3.94 -22.20
CA GLY A 14 -10.06 -3.36 -22.10
C GLY A 14 -11.17 -4.38 -22.42
N THR A 15 -11.05 -5.10 -23.54
CA THR A 15 -12.03 -6.10 -23.98
C THR A 15 -12.10 -7.33 -23.07
N VAL A 16 -11.00 -7.70 -22.41
CA VAL A 16 -10.98 -8.83 -21.45
C VAL A 16 -11.55 -8.39 -20.09
N ILE A 17 -11.13 -7.23 -19.57
CA ILE A 17 -11.57 -6.73 -18.26
C ILE A 17 -13.09 -6.44 -18.27
N SER A 18 -13.65 -6.00 -19.39
CA SER A 18 -15.10 -5.76 -19.52
C SER A 18 -15.97 -7.03 -19.45
N GLN A 19 -15.38 -8.22 -19.42
CA GLN A 19 -16.10 -9.51 -19.29
C GLN A 19 -16.24 -9.95 -17.81
N TYR A 20 -15.54 -9.28 -16.89
CA TYR A 20 -15.55 -9.61 -15.47
C TYR A 20 -16.39 -8.62 -14.66
N ASP A 21 -16.95 -9.11 -13.56
CA ASP A 21 -17.69 -8.28 -12.60
C ASP A 21 -16.75 -7.18 -12.01
N PRO A 22 -17.18 -5.91 -11.92
CA PRO A 22 -16.37 -4.82 -11.38
C PRO A 22 -15.85 -5.06 -9.95
N TYR A 23 -16.58 -5.78 -9.11
CA TYR A 23 -16.17 -6.15 -7.76
C TYR A 23 -15.04 -7.19 -7.78
N VAL A 24 -15.04 -8.13 -8.75
CA VAL A 24 -13.94 -9.08 -8.97
C VAL A 24 -12.68 -8.37 -9.44
N VAL A 25 -12.81 -7.42 -10.38
CA VAL A 25 -11.68 -6.59 -10.83
C VAL A 25 -11.11 -5.75 -9.68
N ALA A 26 -11.98 -5.17 -8.85
CA ALA A 26 -11.56 -4.44 -7.65
C ALA A 26 -10.88 -5.34 -6.61
N ASP A 27 -11.31 -6.59 -6.45
CA ASP A 27 -10.66 -7.55 -5.55
C ASP A 27 -9.29 -8.00 -6.07
N ALA A 28 -9.17 -8.33 -7.36
CA ALA A 28 -7.88 -8.60 -8.00
C ALA A 28 -6.90 -7.43 -7.82
N MET A 29 -7.37 -6.17 -7.92
CA MET A 29 -6.54 -4.99 -7.66
C MET A 29 -6.08 -4.90 -6.18
N LYS A 30 -6.96 -5.22 -5.22
CA LYS A 30 -6.60 -5.30 -3.78
C LYS A 30 -5.60 -6.43 -3.50
N GLN A 31 -5.79 -7.60 -4.12
CA GLN A 31 -4.88 -8.74 -4.00
C GLN A 31 -3.50 -8.41 -4.57
N TYR A 32 -3.43 -7.78 -5.76
CA TYR A 32 -2.19 -7.30 -6.36
C TYR A 32 -1.38 -6.43 -5.39
N LEU A 33 -2.01 -5.40 -4.80
CA LEU A 33 -1.33 -4.51 -3.85
C LEU A 33 -0.74 -5.23 -2.63
N ARG A 34 -1.46 -6.23 -2.09
CA ARG A 34 -0.99 -7.06 -0.96
C ARG A 34 0.07 -8.09 -1.35
N SER A 35 0.13 -8.47 -2.62
CA SER A 35 1.12 -9.42 -3.15
C SER A 35 2.49 -8.80 -3.45
N LEU A 36 2.63 -7.47 -3.34
CA LEU A 36 3.90 -6.78 -3.54
C LEU A 36 4.93 -7.21 -2.47
N PRO A 37 6.23 -7.38 -2.80
CA PRO A 37 7.27 -7.76 -1.84
C PRO A 37 7.44 -6.82 -0.65
N GLN A 38 7.01 -5.57 -0.81
CA GLN A 38 6.87 -4.57 0.24
C GLN A 38 5.60 -3.74 -0.03
N PRO A 39 5.03 -3.02 0.97
CA PRO A 39 3.87 -2.16 0.77
C PRO A 39 4.12 -1.11 -0.32
N LEU A 40 3.07 -0.71 -1.05
CA LEU A 40 3.23 0.25 -2.15
C LEU A 40 3.80 1.60 -1.67
N LEU A 41 3.47 2.03 -0.45
CA LEU A 41 4.00 3.26 0.15
C LEU A 41 5.35 3.09 0.87
N THR A 42 5.94 1.89 0.78
CA THR A 42 7.23 1.43 1.33
C THR A 42 7.35 1.50 2.86
N SER A 43 7.65 0.35 3.49
CA SER A 43 7.65 0.20 4.95
C SER A 43 8.53 1.23 5.69
N HIS A 44 9.68 1.57 5.12
CA HIS A 44 10.65 2.48 5.73
C HIS A 44 10.21 3.96 5.73
N LEU A 45 9.23 4.34 4.89
CA LEU A 45 8.68 5.71 4.84
C LEU A 45 7.39 5.88 5.63
N LEU A 46 6.79 4.81 6.18
CA LEU A 46 5.49 4.88 6.90
C LEU A 46 5.49 5.90 8.07
N GLY A 47 6.58 5.95 8.85
CA GLY A 47 6.74 6.95 9.92
C GLY A 47 6.98 8.38 9.42
N GLU A 48 7.30 8.58 8.14
CA GLU A 48 7.32 9.91 7.50
C GLU A 48 5.96 10.29 6.92
N TRP A 49 5.24 9.32 6.33
CA TRP A 49 3.86 9.50 5.88
C TRP A 49 2.96 9.97 7.03
N ALA A 50 2.97 9.27 8.18
CA ALA A 50 2.19 9.67 9.36
C ALA A 50 2.52 11.11 9.84
N ARG A 51 3.81 11.43 10.02
CA ARG A 51 4.24 12.77 10.43
C ARG A 51 3.88 13.86 9.42
N ALA A 52 3.79 13.55 8.13
CA ALA A 52 3.32 14.49 7.12
C ALA A 52 1.80 14.73 7.20
N LEU A 53 1.01 13.72 7.57
CA LEU A 53 -0.43 13.83 7.76
C LEU A 53 -0.82 14.68 8.99
N GLU A 54 0.03 14.73 10.01
CA GLU A 54 -0.14 15.58 11.20
C GLU A 54 0.07 17.10 10.92
N ILE A 55 0.63 17.47 9.77
CA ILE A 55 0.90 18.88 9.41
C ILE A 55 -0.42 19.61 9.12
N LYS A 56 -0.75 20.60 9.97
CA LYS A 56 -1.97 21.42 9.86
C LYS A 56 -2.02 22.32 8.61
N ASP A 57 -0.89 22.85 8.17
CA ASP A 57 -0.81 23.67 6.96
C ASP A 57 -0.88 22.77 5.72
N ARG A 58 -1.95 22.91 4.93
CA ARG A 58 -2.21 22.04 3.78
C ARG A 58 -1.16 22.18 2.66
N ALA A 59 -0.54 23.34 2.49
CA ALA A 59 0.47 23.57 1.46
C ALA A 59 1.85 23.05 1.88
N VAL A 60 2.20 23.12 3.17
CA VAL A 60 3.38 22.46 3.75
C VAL A 60 3.19 20.95 3.73
N GLN A 61 2.03 20.44 4.15
CA GLN A 61 1.66 19.03 4.10
C GLN A 61 1.81 18.45 2.68
N LEU A 62 1.19 19.08 1.68
CA LEU A 62 1.26 18.60 0.30
C LEU A 62 2.70 18.53 -0.21
N ARG A 63 3.51 19.57 0.04
CA ARG A 63 4.94 19.58 -0.32
C ARG A 63 5.72 18.47 0.39
N ARG A 64 5.43 18.19 1.67
CA ARG A 64 6.09 17.11 2.40
C ARG A 64 5.70 15.73 1.85
N LEU A 65 4.42 15.50 1.55
CA LEU A 65 3.94 14.26 0.94
C LEU A 65 4.59 14.03 -0.44
N GLN A 66 4.74 15.08 -1.26
CA GLN A 66 5.47 15.01 -2.54
C GLN A 66 6.95 14.65 -2.35
N GLN A 67 7.64 15.27 -1.38
CA GLN A 67 9.03 14.94 -1.07
C GLN A 67 9.22 13.49 -0.61
N ILE A 68 8.26 12.93 0.13
CA ILE A 68 8.30 11.52 0.54
C ILE A 68 8.01 10.61 -0.67
N ALA A 69 7.07 10.98 -1.54
CA ALA A 69 6.78 10.23 -2.76
C ALA A 69 8.01 10.07 -3.68
N HIS A 70 8.75 11.16 -3.92
CA HIS A 70 9.98 11.17 -4.72
C HIS A 70 11.17 10.43 -4.08
N ARG A 71 11.02 9.89 -2.87
CA ARG A 71 12.01 9.03 -2.20
C ARG A 71 11.66 7.54 -2.27
N MET A 72 10.49 7.18 -2.79
CA MET A 72 10.16 5.80 -3.11
C MET A 72 11.02 5.31 -4.29
N PRO A 73 11.27 3.99 -4.42
CA PRO A 73 11.89 3.44 -5.63
C PRO A 73 11.07 3.79 -6.89
N PRO A 74 11.70 4.02 -8.06
CA PRO A 74 11.01 4.55 -9.25
C PRO A 74 9.82 3.73 -9.75
N GLU A 75 9.83 2.42 -9.50
CA GLU A 75 8.75 1.48 -9.86
C GLU A 75 7.55 1.66 -8.92
N TYR A 76 7.82 1.83 -7.62
CA TYR A 76 6.82 2.04 -6.57
C TYR A 76 6.18 3.42 -6.67
N GLU A 77 6.98 4.47 -6.88
CA GLU A 77 6.48 5.83 -7.14
C GLU A 77 5.54 5.86 -8.35
N ARG A 78 5.95 5.24 -9.47
CA ARG A 78 5.17 5.19 -10.70
C ARG A 78 3.86 4.42 -10.53
N ASN A 79 3.90 3.28 -9.83
CA ASN A 79 2.73 2.47 -9.55
C ASN A 79 1.74 3.20 -8.63
N ALA A 80 2.23 3.83 -7.56
CA ALA A 80 1.42 4.72 -6.71
C ALA A 80 0.81 5.88 -7.50
N GLY A 81 1.56 6.49 -8.41
CA GLY A 81 1.07 7.55 -9.30
C GLY A 81 -0.06 7.10 -10.23
N TYR A 82 0.00 5.88 -10.78
CA TYR A 82 -1.11 5.30 -11.54
C TYR A 82 -2.33 5.02 -10.66
N LEU A 83 -2.12 4.39 -9.50
CA LEU A 83 -3.20 4.04 -8.58
C LEU A 83 -3.94 5.28 -8.05
N PHE A 84 -3.22 6.29 -7.53
CA PHE A 84 -3.86 7.49 -7.00
C PHE A 84 -4.59 8.29 -8.09
N ARG A 85 -4.09 8.31 -9.32
CA ARG A 85 -4.79 8.90 -10.47
C ARG A 85 -6.08 8.13 -10.81
N PHE A 86 -6.04 6.80 -10.74
CA PHE A 86 -7.23 5.97 -10.91
C PHE A 86 -8.26 6.20 -9.79
N LEU A 87 -7.84 6.15 -8.52
CA LEU A 87 -8.71 6.38 -7.36
C LEU A 87 -9.30 7.78 -7.36
N HIS A 88 -8.54 8.82 -7.74
CA HIS A 88 -9.06 10.17 -7.90
C HIS A 88 -10.20 10.21 -8.94
N ARG A 89 -9.99 9.67 -10.14
CA ARG A 89 -11.03 9.55 -11.16
C ARG A 89 -12.23 8.73 -10.67
N PHE A 90 -11.99 7.68 -9.87
CA PHE A 90 -13.07 6.87 -9.29
C PHE A 90 -13.95 7.70 -8.32
N THR A 91 -13.37 8.65 -7.57
CA THR A 91 -14.12 9.57 -6.69
C THR A 91 -14.91 10.64 -7.44
N GLU A 92 -14.57 10.97 -8.69
CA GLU A 92 -15.37 11.88 -9.53
C GLU A 92 -16.79 11.30 -9.78
N TYR A 93 -16.94 9.98 -9.73
CA TYR A 93 -18.22 9.27 -9.85
C TYR A 93 -18.90 8.97 -8.50
N SER A 94 -18.45 9.59 -7.40
CA SER A 94 -18.95 9.38 -6.02
C SER A 94 -20.47 9.50 -5.88
N ALA A 95 -21.12 10.41 -6.61
CA ALA A 95 -22.58 10.53 -6.63
C ALA A 95 -23.32 9.28 -7.12
N ARG A 96 -22.68 8.45 -7.96
CA ARG A 96 -23.24 7.21 -8.52
C ARG A 96 -22.74 5.95 -7.84
N ASN A 97 -21.42 5.86 -7.57
CA ASN A 97 -20.81 4.67 -6.95
C ASN A 97 -20.82 4.71 -5.41
N ARG A 98 -21.24 5.83 -4.80
CA ARG A 98 -21.29 6.08 -3.34
C ARG A 98 -19.96 6.00 -2.60
N MET A 99 -18.84 6.02 -3.33
CA MET A 99 -17.49 5.87 -2.77
C MET A 99 -16.80 7.23 -2.65
N THR A 100 -16.70 7.72 -1.41
CA THR A 100 -15.97 8.95 -1.07
C THR A 100 -14.46 8.68 -0.98
N PRO A 101 -13.61 9.72 -1.03
CA PRO A 101 -12.17 9.56 -0.78
C PRO A 101 -11.86 8.87 0.55
N ALA A 102 -12.61 9.17 1.61
CA ALA A 102 -12.47 8.51 2.92
C ALA A 102 -12.90 7.04 2.89
N GLY A 103 -14.00 6.71 2.20
CA GLY A 103 -14.42 5.31 2.01
C GLY A 103 -13.38 4.48 1.27
N LEU A 104 -12.70 5.08 0.27
CA LEU A 104 -11.57 4.43 -0.40
C LEU A 104 -10.34 4.31 0.50
N ALA A 105 -10.04 5.30 1.35
CA ALA A 105 -8.93 5.23 2.30
C ALA A 105 -9.08 4.05 3.26
N ILE A 106 -10.28 3.82 3.80
CA ILE A 106 -10.60 2.67 4.66
C ILE A 106 -10.37 1.33 3.92
N ILE A 107 -10.74 1.24 2.65
CA ILE A 107 -10.66 -0.01 1.86
C ILE A 107 -9.24 -0.30 1.35
N PHE A 108 -8.52 0.74 0.91
CA PHE A 108 -7.20 0.61 0.29
C PHE A 108 -6.03 0.85 1.25
N GLY A 109 -6.21 1.62 2.33
CA GLY A 109 -5.19 1.89 3.34
C GLY A 109 -4.49 0.62 3.84
N PRO A 110 -5.22 -0.41 4.32
CA PRO A 110 -4.61 -1.68 4.72
C PRO A 110 -3.83 -2.38 3.59
N ALA A 111 -4.26 -2.26 2.33
CA ALA A 111 -3.57 -2.85 1.18
C ALA A 111 -2.35 -2.03 0.71
N LEU A 112 -2.24 -0.76 1.11
CA LEU A 112 -1.14 0.15 0.76
C LEU A 112 -0.01 0.19 1.79
N LEU A 113 -0.34 -0.12 3.04
CA LEU A 113 0.53 0.03 4.21
C LEU A 113 1.05 -1.30 4.76
N THR A 114 0.23 -2.36 4.70
CA THR A 114 0.57 -3.66 5.29
C THR A 114 1.39 -4.49 4.31
N ALA A 115 2.56 -4.96 4.75
CA ALA A 115 3.35 -5.93 3.98
C ALA A 115 2.61 -7.28 3.95
N PRO A 116 2.82 -8.15 2.94
CA PRO A 116 2.42 -9.54 3.09
C PRO A 116 3.05 -10.09 4.38
N ALA A 117 2.23 -10.68 5.25
CA ALA A 117 2.74 -11.32 6.44
C ALA A 117 3.80 -12.35 6.01
N PRO A 118 4.99 -12.40 6.63
CA PRO A 118 5.94 -13.46 6.34
C PRO A 118 5.20 -14.76 6.60
N ALA A 119 5.09 -15.60 5.56
CA ALA A 119 4.41 -16.89 5.68
C ALA A 119 5.09 -17.63 6.84
N SER A 120 4.35 -17.79 7.95
CA SER A 120 4.90 -18.36 9.17
C SER A 120 5.28 -19.79 8.85
N SER A 121 6.57 -20.02 8.62
CA SER A 121 7.13 -21.34 8.42
C SER A 121 6.83 -22.17 9.66
N SER A 122 5.86 -23.07 9.54
CA SER A 122 5.46 -24.01 10.58
C SER A 122 6.54 -25.08 10.75
N SER A 123 7.68 -24.69 11.29
CA SER A 123 8.72 -25.59 11.79
C SER A 123 8.29 -26.08 13.18
N THR A 124 7.49 -27.14 13.22
CA THR A 124 6.91 -27.70 14.45
C THR A 124 7.51 -29.07 14.77
N GLY A 125 8.40 -29.11 15.77
CA GLY A 125 8.96 -30.31 16.41
C GLY A 125 10.06 -31.04 15.63
N ALA A 126 11.05 -31.72 16.24
CA ALA A 126 11.51 -31.81 17.64
C ALA A 126 12.90 -32.54 17.63
N ASP A 127 13.71 -32.71 18.69
CA ASP A 127 13.68 -32.27 20.11
C ASP A 127 15.12 -32.31 20.69
N GLU A 128 15.52 -31.40 21.59
CA GLU A 128 16.72 -31.60 22.46
C GLU A 128 16.73 -30.67 23.71
N PRO A 129 17.04 -31.16 24.93
CA PRO A 129 16.83 -30.39 26.17
C PRO A 129 18.09 -29.92 26.93
N GLN A 130 17.95 -28.75 27.58
CA GLN A 130 18.73 -28.18 28.70
C GLN A 130 20.19 -27.68 28.48
N THR A 131 20.42 -26.39 28.80
CA THR A 131 21.10 -25.98 30.06
C THR A 131 20.92 -24.48 30.32
N THR A 132 20.90 -24.09 31.60
CA THR A 132 20.67 -22.71 32.07
C THR A 132 21.93 -21.83 32.03
N THR A 133 21.80 -20.57 31.61
CA THR A 133 22.69 -19.46 31.98
C THR A 133 21.92 -18.13 32.07
N LEU A 134 22.18 -17.37 33.14
CA LEU A 134 21.64 -16.02 33.38
C LEU A 134 22.59 -14.96 32.78
N ALA A 135 22.08 -13.96 32.05
CA ALA A 135 22.69 -12.63 31.91
C ALA A 135 21.76 -11.57 31.27
N ASP A 136 21.66 -10.43 31.96
CA ASP A 136 21.55 -9.03 31.49
C ASP A 136 20.63 -8.55 30.34
N SER A 137 19.76 -7.61 30.72
CA SER A 137 19.65 -6.24 30.19
C SER A 137 19.72 -5.97 28.68
N ASN A 138 18.59 -5.60 28.05
CA ASN A 138 18.47 -4.28 27.39
C ASN A 138 17.01 -3.83 27.10
N SER A 139 16.83 -2.51 27.00
CA SER A 139 15.68 -1.78 26.46
C SER A 139 15.50 -1.97 24.95
N GLY A 140 14.27 -1.85 24.41
CA GLY A 140 14.03 -2.05 22.97
C GLY A 140 12.60 -1.86 22.43
N GLY A 141 12.01 -0.67 22.59
CA GLY A 141 10.98 -0.07 21.72
C GLY A 141 9.93 -0.94 21.00
N HIS A 142 8.76 -1.14 21.62
CA HIS A 142 7.50 -1.44 20.91
C HIS A 142 6.75 -0.13 20.57
N GLN A 143 6.90 0.39 19.34
CA GLN A 143 6.19 1.60 18.86
C GLN A 143 5.47 1.42 17.50
N ASN A 144 5.61 0.27 16.82
CA ASN A 144 5.06 0.06 15.47
C ASN A 144 3.51 -0.05 15.41
N GLY A 145 2.82 -0.18 16.53
CA GLY A 145 1.36 -0.34 16.55
C GLY A 145 0.58 0.93 16.21
N ASN A 146 1.11 2.12 16.53
CA ASN A 146 0.32 3.37 16.49
C ASN A 146 0.31 4.05 15.10
N VAL A 147 1.32 3.76 14.26
CA VAL A 147 1.50 4.40 12.94
C VAL A 147 0.37 4.06 11.97
N TYR A 148 -0.21 2.87 12.06
CA TYR A 148 -1.29 2.42 11.18
C TYR A 148 -2.62 3.17 11.39
N VAL A 149 -2.87 3.69 12.60
CA VAL A 149 -4.14 4.38 12.91
C VAL A 149 -4.16 5.81 12.38
N SER A 150 -3.00 6.48 12.28
CA SER A 150 -2.90 7.86 11.78
C SER A 150 -2.90 8.02 10.25
N ILE A 151 -2.90 6.92 9.48
CA ILE A 151 -2.79 6.96 8.00
C ILE A 151 -4.11 6.57 7.29
N VAL A 152 -5.10 6.02 8.01
CA VAL A 152 -6.38 5.52 7.45
C VAL A 152 -7.50 6.56 7.61
#